data_AF-A0AAE2DVL4-F1
#
_entry.id   AF-A0AAE2DVL4-F1
#
_cell.length_a   1.000
_cell.length_b   1.000
_cell.length_c   1.000
_cell.angle_alpha   90.00
_cell.angle_beta   90.00
_cell.angle_gamma   90.00
#
_symmetry.space_group_name_H-M   'P 1'
#
loop_
_entity.id
_entity.type
_entity.pdbx_description
1 polymer ?
#
loop_
_entity_poly.entity_id
_entity_poly.type
_entity_poly.pdbx_seq_one_letter_code
_entity_poly.pdbx_strand_id
1 'polypeptide(L)'
;MKKHTPNPPESLMDSSSFDSNNPRLRHPGNPDPISHVFTILPDIDTATLLSHACETLASLNVLTTDLACELSGAQRSLTLSIQQLAVLGELLVNRALDNLDSPATATQH
;
A
#
# COMPACT_ATOMS: atom_id res chain seq x y z
N MET A 1 -1.41 -58.11 1.36
CA MET A 1 -2.34 -56.95 1.36
C MET A 1 -1.51 -55.67 1.27
N LYS A 2 -2.00 -54.71 0.48
CA LYS A 2 -1.27 -53.58 -0.12
C LYS A 2 -0.67 -52.63 0.93
N LYS A 3 0.63 -52.31 0.87
CA LYS A 3 1.15 -51.09 1.51
C LYS A 3 1.18 -49.98 0.46
N HIS A 4 0.07 -49.24 0.39
CA HIS A 4 -0.05 -48.08 -0.49
C HIS A 4 0.95 -47.01 -0.08
N THR A 5 1.67 -46.50 -1.07
CA THR A 5 2.51 -45.31 -1.03
C THR A 5 1.75 -44.16 -0.36
N PRO A 6 2.29 -43.50 0.69
CA PRO A 6 1.64 -42.31 1.22
C PRO A 6 1.96 -41.16 0.26
N ASN A 7 0.92 -40.59 -0.34
CA ASN A 7 1.03 -39.32 -1.05
C ASN A 7 1.58 -38.23 -0.10
N PRO A 8 2.33 -37.24 -0.63
CA PRO A 8 2.69 -36.05 0.13
C PRO A 8 1.43 -35.21 0.42
N PRO A 9 1.39 -34.43 1.51
CA PRO A 9 0.24 -33.60 1.83
C PRO A 9 0.01 -32.58 0.71
N GLU A 10 -1.22 -32.53 0.19
CA GLU A 10 -1.65 -31.48 -0.71
C GLU A 10 -1.38 -30.13 -0.04
N SER A 11 -0.64 -29.26 -0.73
CA SER A 11 -0.50 -27.88 -0.31
C SER A 11 -1.87 -27.24 -0.38
N LEU A 12 -2.51 -27.07 0.78
CA LEU A 12 -3.60 -26.13 0.99
C LEU A 12 -3.03 -24.73 0.75
N MET A 13 -2.91 -24.36 -0.52
CA MET A 13 -2.86 -22.98 -0.94
C MET A 13 -4.27 -22.44 -0.73
N ASP A 14 -4.56 -22.07 0.53
CA ASP A 14 -5.77 -21.34 0.87
C ASP A 14 -5.70 -19.99 0.16
N SER A 15 -6.30 -19.96 -1.03
CA SER A 15 -6.47 -18.77 -1.87
C SER A 15 -7.70 -17.96 -1.44
N SER A 16 -8.15 -18.12 -0.20
CA SER A 16 -9.13 -17.23 0.43
C SER A 16 -8.51 -16.68 1.70
N SER A 17 -8.12 -15.42 1.76
CA SER A 17 -9.09 -14.39 2.04
C SER A 17 -8.37 -13.05 1.93
N PHE A 18 -8.46 -12.41 0.76
CA PHE A 18 -8.49 -10.95 0.80
C PHE A 18 -9.77 -10.62 1.56
N ASP A 19 -9.57 -10.26 2.83
CA ASP A 19 -10.57 -10.21 3.87
C ASP A 19 -11.78 -9.39 3.44
N SER A 20 -12.76 -10.06 2.83
CA SER A 20 -14.07 -9.49 2.47
C SER A 20 -14.89 -9.14 3.71
N ASN A 21 -14.36 -9.40 4.91
CA ASN A 21 -14.94 -8.99 6.17
C ASN A 21 -14.26 -7.76 6.78
N ASN A 22 -13.32 -7.12 6.09
CA ASN A 22 -12.68 -5.92 6.60
C ASN A 22 -13.71 -4.76 6.65
N PRO A 23 -14.19 -4.34 7.84
CA PRO A 23 -15.23 -3.31 7.97
C PRO A 23 -14.76 -1.95 7.41
N ARG A 24 -13.43 -1.78 7.31
CA ARG A 24 -12.71 -0.63 6.76
C ARG A 24 -13.11 -0.22 5.34
N LEU A 25 -13.66 -1.13 4.54
CA LEU A 25 -14.07 -0.87 3.16
C LEU A 25 -15.58 -0.67 2.99
N ARG A 26 -16.38 -0.81 4.07
CA ARG A 26 -17.85 -0.85 3.98
C ARG A 26 -18.53 0.51 4.12
N HIS A 27 -17.88 1.49 4.76
CA HIS A 27 -18.51 2.76 5.09
C HIS A 27 -17.58 3.96 4.85
N PRO A 28 -17.56 4.53 3.63
CA PRO A 28 -16.74 5.71 3.32
C PRO A 28 -17.12 6.98 4.11
N GLY A 29 -18.25 6.98 4.84
CA GLY A 29 -18.72 8.11 5.66
C GLY A 29 -18.65 7.90 7.17
N ASN A 30 -18.16 6.76 7.65
CA ASN A 30 -18.00 6.49 9.08
C ASN A 30 -16.66 5.75 9.29
N PRO A 31 -15.53 6.46 9.32
CA PRO A 31 -14.24 5.84 9.57
C PRO A 31 -14.28 5.17 10.95
N ASP A 32 -13.97 3.87 11.00
CA ASP A 32 -13.82 3.12 12.25
C ASP A 32 -12.89 3.87 13.22
N PRO A 33 -13.06 3.70 14.56
CA PRO A 33 -12.28 4.40 15.57
C PRO A 33 -10.86 3.84 15.63
N ILE A 34 -10.06 4.09 14.59
CA ILE A 34 -8.61 4.15 14.71
C ILE A 34 -8.39 5.29 15.69
N SER A 35 -7.87 4.97 16.88
CA SER A 35 -7.36 5.91 17.87
C SER A 35 -7.04 7.28 17.23
N HIS A 36 -7.91 8.29 17.46
CA HIS A 36 -7.85 9.62 16.82
C HIS A 36 -6.64 10.46 17.28
N VAL A 37 -5.50 9.84 17.55
CA VAL A 37 -4.25 10.56 17.86
C VAL A 37 -3.85 11.46 16.68
N PHE A 38 -4.20 11.06 15.45
CA PHE A 38 -3.95 11.83 14.24
C PHE A 38 -5.22 11.93 13.39
N THR A 39 -5.49 13.13 12.87
CA THR A 39 -6.56 13.40 11.90
C THR A 39 -6.03 14.30 10.80
N ILE A 40 -6.56 14.14 9.58
CA ILE A 40 -6.30 15.06 8.47
C ILE A 40 -7.35 16.16 8.54
N LEU A 41 -6.92 17.43 8.54
CA LEU A 41 -7.85 18.56 8.53
C LEU A 41 -8.60 18.62 7.19
N PRO A 42 -9.92 18.90 7.18
CA PRO A 42 -10.73 18.88 5.97
C PRO A 42 -10.38 20.00 4.97
N ASP A 43 -9.75 21.08 5.45
CA ASP A 43 -9.45 22.28 4.66
C ASP A 43 -8.02 22.26 4.05
N ILE A 44 -7.33 21.12 4.08
CA ILE A 44 -6.01 20.98 3.45
C ILE A 44 -6.18 20.76 1.95
N ASP A 45 -5.41 21.49 1.15
CA ASP A 45 -5.43 21.36 -0.28
C ASP A 45 -4.83 20.01 -0.74
N THR A 46 -5.32 19.51 -1.88
CA THR A 46 -4.90 18.22 -2.41
C THR A 46 -3.40 18.16 -2.73
N ALA A 47 -2.79 19.28 -3.14
CA ALA A 47 -1.36 19.31 -3.42
C ALA A 47 -0.53 19.12 -2.12
N THR A 48 -0.91 19.76 -1.02
CA THR A 48 -0.30 19.56 0.30
C THR A 48 -0.48 18.13 0.79
N LEU A 49 -1.68 17.53 0.62
CA LEU A 49 -1.92 16.12 0.97
C LEU A 49 -1.01 15.16 0.19
N LEU A 50 -0.90 15.37 -1.13
CA LEU A 50 -0.06 14.55 -1.99
C LEU A 50 1.44 14.77 -1.70
N SER A 51 1.86 16.00 -1.40
CA SER A 51 3.24 16.29 -0.97
C SER A 51 3.60 15.54 0.31
N HIS A 52 2.74 15.57 1.33
CA HIS A 52 2.96 14.81 2.57
C HIS A 52 2.91 13.30 2.34
N ALA A 53 2.08 12.82 1.41
CA ALA A 53 2.08 11.40 1.01
C ALA A 53 3.43 11.00 0.38
N CYS A 54 3.97 11.80 -0.54
CA CYS A 54 5.30 11.58 -1.12
C CYS A 54 6.39 11.54 -0.04
N GLU A 55 6.41 12.49 0.89
CA GLU A 55 7.40 12.52 1.97
C GLU A 55 7.29 11.31 2.91
N THR A 56 6.07 10.88 3.20
CA THR A 56 5.80 9.67 4.01
C THR A 56 6.30 8.42 3.28
N LEU A 57 6.03 8.31 1.99
CA LEU A 57 6.47 7.17 1.17
C LEU A 57 7.99 7.14 1.02
N ALA A 58 8.63 8.28 0.80
CA ALA A 58 10.09 8.39 0.77
C ALA A 58 10.72 7.97 2.10
N SER A 59 10.13 8.38 3.23
CA SER A 59 10.56 7.96 4.57
C SER A 59 10.40 6.45 4.76
N LEU A 60 9.27 5.89 4.35
CA LEU A 60 9.03 4.44 4.36
C LEU A 60 10.06 3.70 3.50
N ASN A 61 10.39 4.23 2.32
CA ASN A 61 11.36 3.65 1.41
C ASN A 61 12.75 3.56 2.07
N VAL A 62 13.20 4.61 2.75
CA VAL A 62 14.47 4.60 3.50
C VAL A 62 14.46 3.54 4.60
N LEU A 63 13.42 3.52 5.44
CA LEU A 63 13.30 2.54 6.54
C LEU A 63 13.23 1.10 6.04
N THR A 64 12.52 0.88 4.93
CA THR A 64 12.36 -0.44 4.34
C THR A 64 13.66 -0.91 3.68
N THR A 65 14.45 0.01 3.10
CA THR A 65 15.79 -0.30 2.60
C THR A 65 16.70 -0.76 3.73
N ASP A 66 16.72 -0.01 4.83
CA ASP A 66 17.57 -0.28 5.99
C ASP A 66 17.20 -1.62 6.62
N LEU A 67 15.91 -1.85 6.84
CA LEU A 67 15.39 -3.13 7.31
C LEU A 67 15.69 -4.28 6.34
N ALA A 68 15.60 -4.05 5.02
CA ALA A 68 15.93 -5.09 4.04
C ALA A 68 17.41 -5.49 4.16
N CYS A 69 18.32 -4.55 4.46
CA CYS A 69 19.74 -4.81 4.65
C CYS A 69 20.00 -5.73 5.84
N GLU A 70 19.28 -5.56 6.95
CA GLU A 70 19.41 -6.37 8.17
C GLU A 70 18.81 -7.78 8.04
N LEU A 71 17.84 -7.96 7.15
CA LEU A 71 17.12 -9.22 6.98
C LEU A 71 17.77 -10.15 5.93
N SER A 72 17.47 -11.45 6.04
CA SER A 72 17.89 -12.49 5.09
C SER A 72 16.74 -13.42 4.69
N GLY A 73 16.94 -14.18 3.60
CA GLY A 73 15.97 -15.17 3.12
C GLY A 73 14.61 -14.58 2.74
N ALA A 74 13.53 -15.26 3.15
CA ALA A 74 12.16 -14.89 2.81
C ALA A 74 11.74 -13.51 3.36
N GLN A 75 12.23 -13.14 4.55
CA GLN A 75 11.89 -11.85 5.18
C GLN A 75 12.47 -10.67 4.38
N ARG A 76 13.70 -10.80 3.88
CA ARG A 76 14.29 -9.79 2.98
C ARG A 76 13.47 -9.62 1.70
N SER A 77 13.04 -10.73 1.09
CA SER A 77 12.21 -10.69 -0.13
C SER A 77 10.88 -9.95 0.12
N LEU A 78 10.24 -10.23 1.26
CA LEU A 78 9.02 -9.54 1.67
C LEU A 78 9.26 -8.04 1.89
N THR A 79 10.33 -7.66 2.59
CA THR A 79 10.68 -6.25 2.81
C THR A 79 10.99 -5.51 1.50
N LEU A 80 11.72 -6.14 0.58
CA LEU A 80 11.94 -5.59 -0.77
C LEU A 80 10.64 -5.43 -1.55
N SER A 81 9.66 -6.31 -1.33
CA SER A 81 8.33 -6.20 -1.95
C SER A 81 7.56 -5.00 -1.40
N ILE A 82 7.63 -4.73 -0.09
CA ILE A 82 7.06 -3.53 0.53
C ILE A 82 7.71 -2.27 -0.04
N GLN A 83 9.03 -2.27 -0.18
CA GLN A 83 9.78 -1.17 -0.80
C GLN A 83 9.33 -0.93 -2.24
N GLN A 84 9.17 -1.99 -3.03
CA GLN A 84 8.66 -1.86 -4.40
C GLN A 84 7.26 -1.22 -4.44
N LEU A 85 6.38 -1.58 -3.51
CA LEU A 85 5.05 -0.97 -3.38
C LEU A 85 5.13 0.51 -2.98
N ALA A 86 6.06 0.88 -2.10
CA ALA A 86 6.28 2.28 -1.72
C ALA A 86 6.72 3.13 -2.92
N VAL A 87 7.67 2.64 -3.71
CA VAL A 87 8.12 3.30 -4.95
C VAL A 87 6.98 3.45 -5.96
N LEU A 88 6.15 2.42 -6.14
CA LEU A 88 4.96 2.52 -6.99
C LEU A 88 3.97 3.58 -6.46
N GLY A 89 3.81 3.67 -5.14
CA GLY A 89 3.02 4.72 -4.49
C GLY A 89 3.54 6.12 -4.84
N GLU A 90 4.85 6.36 -4.74
CA GLU A 90 5.45 7.65 -5.06
C GLU A 90 5.18 8.05 -6.52
N LEU A 91 5.29 7.09 -7.46
CA LEU A 91 4.98 7.33 -8.87
C LEU A 91 3.50 7.70 -9.09
N LEU A 92 2.58 7.02 -8.39
CA LEU A 92 1.15 7.32 -8.47
C LEU A 92 0.83 8.71 -7.90
N VAL A 93 1.44 9.08 -6.77
CA VAL A 93 1.24 10.40 -6.14
C VAL A 93 1.83 11.52 -7.01
N ASN A 94 3.04 11.33 -7.54
CA ASN A 94 3.65 12.27 -8.48
C ASN A 94 2.77 12.44 -9.73
N ARG A 95 2.23 11.34 -10.28
CA ARG A 95 1.30 11.42 -11.41
C ARG A 95 -0.01 12.15 -11.05
N ALA A 96 -0.50 11.98 -9.83
CA ALA A 96 -1.67 12.70 -9.35
C ALA A 96 -1.39 14.20 -9.23
N LEU A 97 -0.22 14.59 -8.72
CA LEU A 97 0.23 15.99 -8.68
C LEU A 97 0.33 16.59 -10.10
N ASP A 98 0.97 15.89 -11.04
CA ASP A 98 1.08 16.34 -12.43
C ASP A 98 -0.30 16.60 -13.08
N ASN A 99 -1.31 15.80 -12.74
CA ASN A 99 -2.67 15.98 -13.26
C ASN A 99 -3.36 17.22 -12.67
N LEU A 100 -2.97 17.67 -11.46
CA LEU A 100 -3.48 18.89 -10.84
C LEU A 100 -2.80 20.14 -11.42
N ASP A 101 -1.50 20.05 -11.71
CA ASP A 101 -0.73 21.15 -12.33
C ASP A 101 -0.97 21.27 -13.84
N SER A 102 -1.53 20.24 -14.47
CA SER A 102 -1.94 20.29 -15.87
C SER A 102 -3.14 21.26 -16.02
N PRO A 103 -3.00 22.39 -16.71
CA PRO A 103 -4.12 23.31 -16.91
C PRO A 103 -5.20 22.58 -17.71
N ALA A 104 -6.36 22.37 -17.10
CA ALA A 104 -7.53 21.86 -17.78
C ALA A 104 -7.84 22.77 -18.97
N THR A 105 -7.69 22.25 -20.19
CA THR A 105 -8.31 22.75 -21.42
C THR A 105 -8.10 24.23 -21.72
N ALA A 106 -7.00 24.55 -22.39
CA ALA A 106 -7.02 25.59 -23.42
C ALA A 106 -7.87 25.09 -24.60
N THR A 107 -9.18 25.06 -24.44
CA THR A 107 -10.14 24.88 -25.54
C THR A 107 -11.00 26.13 -25.59
N GLN A 108 -10.40 27.21 -26.11
CA GLN A 108 -11.13 28.33 -26.68
C GLN A 108 -11.77 27.86 -27.99
N HIS A 109 -13.08 28.00 -28.10
CA HIS A 109 -13.77 28.22 -29.37
C HIS A 109 -14.95 29.16 -29.15
#